data_AF-A0A521BZY0-F1
#
_entry.id   AF-A0A521BZY0-F1
#
_cell.length_a   1.000
_cell.length_b   1.000
_cell.length_c   1.000
_cell.angle_alpha   90.00
_cell.angle_beta   90.00
_cell.angle_gamma   90.00
#
_symmetry.space_group_name_H-M   'P 1'
#
loop_
_entity.id
_entity.type
_entity.pdbx_description
1 polymer ?
#
loop_
_entity_poly.entity_id
_entity_poly.type
_entity_poly.pdbx_seq_one_letter_code
_entity_poly.pdbx_strand_id
1 'polypeptide(L)'
;MKTNRRDFLKKAGLAGITLTGSGILGCKPQTGDSNGSAAAQANGKDWRKDPRWRQVKYGDWSGPGVPSGPGPMDHVLLKDYAPRSSVVAEKTTISKARYPVIDAHIHHYPGQGGHDDPEQALADWVTTMDEVGIEQSVVLTGATGDEFDDLVQMYLELYPDRFQLYCGVESSGIEQSDYPDRAVVELERCYKQGARGIGEVTDKGFGITRDRNLSPENRLHPDDDRLDAFWKRAGELNLPVNIHIADHPSAWEAPDVFQERTPIFQQFNQHGGEGLSYEELLPLLPSTLRKHPNTTFIACHLANLGNDLGRLAGMLDEHDNLYVDISARDYEVGRQPRGAAKFMSDYQDRVLFGTDMGMDQGMYQAWWRLLESDDEHMTGRVWWRYYGLDLPDSVLEALYRGNAQRIMNWETI
;
A
#
# COMPACT_ATOMS: atom_id res chain seq x y z
N MET A 1 56.24 17.01 5.14
CA MET A 1 56.94 15.73 5.41
C MET A 1 55.89 14.64 5.66
N LYS A 2 56.22 13.36 5.39
CA LYS A 2 55.37 12.17 5.72
C LYS A 2 55.19 12.11 7.27
N THR A 3 54.19 11.52 7.93
CA THR A 3 53.53 10.17 7.93
C THR A 3 52.37 10.24 8.97
N ASN A 4 51.41 9.32 9.17
CA ASN A 4 51.08 7.98 8.62
C ASN A 4 49.54 7.72 8.67
N ARG A 5 49.10 6.45 8.51
CA ARG A 5 47.76 5.91 8.85
C ARG A 5 47.73 5.17 10.21
N ARG A 6 46.50 4.95 10.69
CA ARG A 6 45.94 3.80 11.47
C ARG A 6 45.76 3.87 13.00
N ASP A 7 44.63 3.24 13.37
CA ASP A 7 44.21 2.61 14.63
C ASP A 7 43.91 3.47 15.88
N PHE A 8 42.61 3.57 16.21
CA PHE A 8 42.15 3.37 17.58
C PHE A 8 40.74 2.75 17.61
N LEU A 9 40.55 1.72 18.42
CA LEU A 9 39.31 0.95 18.57
C LEU A 9 39.06 0.69 20.07
N LYS A 10 37.78 0.60 20.46
CA LYS A 10 37.24 0.21 21.79
C LYS A 10 37.33 1.26 22.92
N LYS A 11 36.15 1.73 23.38
CA LYS A 11 35.62 1.48 24.75
C LYS A 11 34.26 2.16 25.00
N ALA A 12 33.19 1.37 24.99
CA ALA A 12 31.99 1.46 25.85
C ALA A 12 31.12 0.24 25.51
N GLY A 13 30.56 -0.55 26.43
CA GLY A 13 30.49 -0.40 27.88
C GLY A 13 29.04 -0.39 28.34
N LEU A 14 28.41 -1.57 28.41
CA LEU A 14 27.00 -1.72 28.81
C LEU A 14 26.72 -1.07 30.17
N ALA A 15 25.62 -0.33 30.24
CA ALA A 15 24.80 -0.19 31.44
C ALA A 15 23.33 -0.26 30.99
N GLY A 16 22.62 -1.30 31.43
CA GLY A 16 21.21 -1.49 31.07
C GLY A 16 20.29 -0.75 32.03
N ILE A 17 19.17 -0.24 31.51
CA ILE A 17 18.01 0.17 32.30
C ILE A 17 16.79 -0.57 31.73
N THR A 18 16.02 -1.18 32.61
CA THR A 18 14.88 -2.02 32.27
C THR A 18 13.64 -1.17 32.01
N LEU A 19 13.00 -1.33 30.86
CA LEU A 19 11.68 -0.76 30.57
C LEU A 19 10.62 -1.86 30.64
N THR A 20 9.59 -1.63 31.46
CA THR A 20 8.37 -2.44 31.52
C THR A 20 7.34 -1.86 30.55
N GLY A 21 6.94 -2.63 29.54
CA GLY A 21 5.90 -2.23 28.59
C GLY A 21 5.19 -3.43 27.98
N SER A 22 3.88 -3.50 28.19
CA SER A 22 2.96 -4.35 27.42
C SER A 22 2.70 -3.67 26.06
N GLY A 23 2.46 -4.37 24.94
CA GLY A 23 2.47 -5.81 24.74
C GLY A 23 2.35 -6.18 23.27
N ILE A 24 3.47 -6.12 22.53
CA ILE A 24 3.55 -6.66 21.16
C ILE A 24 4.08 -8.11 21.25
N LEU A 25 3.22 -9.08 20.93
CA LEU A 25 3.59 -10.51 20.87
C LEU A 25 4.36 -10.82 19.58
N GLY A 26 5.58 -10.26 19.48
CA GLY A 26 6.54 -10.61 18.45
C GLY A 26 7.06 -12.03 18.65
N CYS A 27 7.05 -12.85 17.59
CA CYS A 27 7.69 -14.15 17.59
C CYS A 27 9.20 -14.00 17.86
N LYS A 28 9.66 -14.51 19.01
CA LYS A 28 11.11 -14.57 19.31
C LYS A 28 11.81 -15.53 18.34
N PRO A 29 13.03 -15.20 17.85
CA PRO A 29 13.87 -16.18 17.16
C PRO A 29 14.32 -17.25 18.16
N GLN A 30 14.21 -18.53 17.80
CA GLN A 30 14.85 -19.60 18.56
C GLN A 30 16.37 -19.55 18.35
N THR A 31 17.11 -19.40 19.44
CA THR A 31 18.55 -19.66 19.45
C THR A 31 18.79 -21.16 19.45
N GLY A 32 19.18 -21.71 18.31
CA GLY A 32 19.65 -23.09 18.15
C GLY A 32 21.09 -23.08 17.66
N ASP A 33 21.93 -23.95 18.24
CA ASP A 33 23.39 -23.90 18.07
C ASP A 33 23.91 -24.15 16.66
N SER A 34 25.14 -23.68 16.44
CA SER A 34 25.90 -23.85 15.22
C SER A 34 26.05 -25.31 14.79
N ASN A 35 25.54 -25.63 13.61
CA ASN A 35 26.18 -26.58 12.70
C ASN A 35 25.93 -26.16 11.25
N GLY A 36 26.92 -26.36 10.40
CA GLY A 36 26.80 -26.06 8.97
C GLY A 36 25.81 -27.00 8.27
N SER A 37 25.54 -26.71 6.99
CA SER A 37 24.60 -27.42 6.09
C SER A 37 23.12 -27.06 6.22
N ALA A 38 22.78 -25.85 5.74
CA ALA A 38 21.42 -25.52 5.29
C ALA A 38 21.43 -24.67 3.99
N ALA A 39 22.46 -24.85 3.15
CA ALA A 39 22.33 -24.57 1.72
C ALA A 39 21.47 -25.68 1.12
N ALA A 40 20.15 -25.58 1.35
CA ALA A 40 19.19 -26.55 0.89
C ALA A 40 19.29 -26.69 -0.63
N GLN A 41 19.35 -27.94 -1.09
CA GLN A 41 19.55 -28.27 -2.49
C GLN A 41 18.42 -27.70 -3.34
N ALA A 42 18.73 -26.69 -4.16
CA ALA A 42 17.97 -26.50 -5.38
C ALA A 42 18.16 -27.78 -6.21
N ASN A 43 17.10 -28.60 -6.28
CA ASN A 43 17.08 -29.83 -7.07
C ASN A 43 17.67 -29.59 -8.46
N GLY A 44 18.41 -30.57 -9.00
CA GLY A 44 19.15 -30.49 -10.27
C GLY A 44 18.30 -30.36 -11.55
N LYS A 45 17.12 -29.73 -11.46
CA LYS A 45 16.27 -29.35 -12.59
C LYS A 45 16.91 -28.18 -13.34
N ASP A 46 17.41 -28.47 -14.52
CA ASP A 46 17.83 -27.47 -15.49
C ASP A 46 16.60 -26.77 -16.10
N TRP A 47 16.14 -25.71 -15.44
CA TRP A 47 14.99 -24.90 -15.88
C TRP A 47 15.13 -24.36 -17.31
N ARG A 48 16.35 -24.24 -17.84
CA ARG A 48 16.63 -23.80 -19.21
C ARG A 48 16.11 -24.81 -20.26
N LYS A 49 15.79 -26.05 -19.84
CA LYS A 49 15.16 -27.11 -20.65
C LYS A 49 13.65 -27.24 -20.43
N ASP A 50 13.08 -26.58 -19.41
CA ASP A 50 11.66 -26.64 -19.12
C ASP A 50 10.87 -25.80 -20.14
N PRO A 51 9.90 -26.37 -20.89
CA PRO A 51 9.17 -25.63 -21.92
C PRO A 51 8.35 -24.45 -21.38
N ARG A 52 7.72 -24.60 -20.20
CA ARG A 52 6.94 -23.53 -19.57
C ARG A 52 7.86 -22.40 -19.13
N TRP A 53 9.01 -22.72 -18.53
CA TRP A 53 10.00 -21.72 -18.15
C TRP A 53 10.57 -20.97 -19.36
N ARG A 54 10.87 -21.67 -20.46
CA ARG A 54 11.30 -21.01 -21.71
C ARG A 54 10.23 -20.09 -22.28
N GLN A 55 8.96 -20.50 -22.29
CA GLN A 55 7.86 -19.66 -22.76
C GLN A 55 7.68 -18.42 -21.88
N VAL A 56 7.72 -18.55 -20.55
CA VAL A 56 7.63 -17.39 -19.64
C VAL A 56 8.85 -16.47 -19.78
N LYS A 57 10.06 -17.02 -19.95
CA LYS A 57 11.30 -16.22 -19.97
C LYS A 57 11.57 -15.51 -21.30
N TYR A 58 11.18 -16.11 -22.42
CA TYR A 58 11.52 -15.63 -23.76
C TYR A 58 10.32 -15.44 -24.70
N GLY A 59 9.13 -15.96 -24.35
CA GLY A 59 8.00 -16.05 -25.26
C GLY A 59 8.37 -16.73 -26.57
N ASP A 60 7.77 -16.23 -27.65
CA ASP A 60 7.92 -16.78 -29.00
C ASP A 60 9.34 -16.63 -29.59
N TRP A 61 10.21 -15.82 -28.97
CA TRP A 61 11.64 -15.75 -29.30
C TRP A 61 12.39 -17.04 -28.95
N SER A 62 11.79 -17.92 -28.13
CA SER A 62 12.24 -19.28 -27.78
C SER A 62 13.57 -19.41 -27.01
N GLY A 63 14.41 -18.37 -26.95
CA GLY A 63 15.67 -18.38 -26.23
C GLY A 63 16.54 -17.15 -26.50
N PRO A 64 17.73 -17.05 -25.86
CA PRO A 64 18.63 -15.89 -25.98
C PRO A 64 19.49 -15.90 -27.26
N GLY A 65 19.19 -16.77 -28.24
CA GLY A 65 19.98 -16.91 -29.48
C GLY A 65 21.38 -17.52 -29.34
N VAL A 66 21.90 -17.68 -28.11
CA VAL A 66 23.24 -18.22 -27.82
C VAL A 66 23.19 -19.29 -26.71
N PRO A 67 24.10 -20.29 -26.69
CA PRO A 67 24.20 -21.23 -25.58
C PRO A 67 24.63 -20.53 -24.28
N SER A 68 23.97 -20.83 -23.16
CA SER A 68 24.44 -20.41 -21.84
C SER A 68 25.61 -21.29 -21.38
N GLY A 69 26.78 -20.69 -21.14
CA GLY A 69 27.91 -21.34 -20.48
C GLY A 69 27.94 -21.05 -18.97
N PRO A 70 28.70 -21.82 -18.17
CA PRO A 70 28.94 -21.50 -16.77
C PRO A 70 29.79 -20.24 -16.63
N GLY A 71 29.56 -19.44 -15.59
CA GLY A 71 30.35 -18.23 -15.35
C GLY A 71 30.07 -17.54 -14.00
N PRO A 72 30.75 -16.43 -13.70
CA PRO A 72 30.64 -15.76 -12.40
C PRO A 72 29.22 -15.34 -11.99
N MET A 73 28.33 -15.14 -12.97
CA MET A 73 26.93 -14.78 -12.75
C MET A 73 26.09 -15.92 -12.15
N ASP A 74 26.50 -17.19 -12.26
CA ASP A 74 25.76 -18.32 -11.67
C ASP A 74 25.73 -18.29 -10.12
N HIS A 75 26.52 -17.41 -9.49
CA HIS A 75 26.58 -17.22 -8.04
C HIS A 75 25.92 -15.92 -7.54
N VAL A 76 25.38 -15.09 -8.44
CA VAL A 76 24.68 -13.85 -8.07
C VAL A 76 23.23 -14.21 -7.69
N LEU A 77 22.85 -14.01 -6.42
CA LEU A 77 21.49 -14.25 -5.96
C LEU A 77 20.53 -13.22 -6.56
N LEU A 78 19.28 -13.62 -6.81
CA LEU A 78 18.28 -12.75 -7.43
C LEU A 78 18.03 -11.46 -6.63
N LYS A 79 18.00 -11.57 -5.30
CA LYS A 79 17.86 -10.44 -4.37
C LYS A 79 19.04 -9.46 -4.36
N ASP A 80 20.20 -9.88 -4.85
CA ASP A 80 21.44 -9.08 -4.90
C ASP A 80 21.70 -8.54 -6.33
N TYR A 81 20.84 -8.88 -7.30
CA TYR A 81 21.01 -8.54 -8.72
C TYR A 81 20.48 -7.14 -9.06
N ALA A 82 21.38 -6.15 -9.07
CA ALA A 82 21.09 -4.76 -9.43
C ALA A 82 21.84 -4.32 -10.72
N PRO A 83 21.34 -4.67 -11.92
CA PRO A 83 22.00 -4.30 -13.17
C PRO A 83 21.94 -2.79 -13.43
N ARG A 84 23.08 -2.22 -13.81
CA ARG A 84 23.14 -0.87 -14.38
C ARG A 84 22.67 -0.93 -15.83
N SER A 85 21.72 -0.08 -16.19
CA SER A 85 21.31 0.05 -17.59
C SER A 85 22.37 0.78 -18.40
N SER A 86 22.54 0.37 -19.65
CA SER A 86 23.29 1.12 -20.67
C SER A 86 22.38 1.97 -21.56
N VAL A 87 21.06 1.95 -21.33
CA VAL A 87 20.11 2.85 -22.00
C VAL A 87 20.38 4.27 -21.50
N VAL A 88 20.70 5.17 -22.44
CA VAL A 88 20.82 6.61 -22.18
C VAL A 88 19.51 7.25 -22.61
N ALA A 89 18.54 7.24 -21.70
CA ALA A 89 17.27 7.94 -21.84
C ALA A 89 17.35 9.35 -21.23
N GLU A 90 16.36 10.18 -21.54
CA GLU A 90 16.17 11.45 -20.83
C GLU A 90 15.85 11.22 -19.35
N LYS A 91 16.14 12.22 -18.51
CA LYS A 91 15.81 12.19 -17.09
C LYS A 91 15.19 13.52 -16.67
N THR A 92 13.87 13.59 -16.76
CA THR A 92 13.10 14.69 -16.19
C THR A 92 13.20 14.66 -14.66
N THR A 93 13.30 15.84 -14.05
CA THR A 93 13.30 16.03 -12.59
C THR A 93 12.19 17.00 -12.24
N ILE A 94 11.13 16.51 -11.61
CA ILE A 94 9.94 17.28 -11.24
C ILE A 94 9.96 17.44 -9.73
N SER A 95 10.37 18.61 -9.25
CA SER A 95 10.56 18.86 -7.81
C SER A 95 9.24 19.01 -7.06
N LYS A 96 8.21 19.50 -7.75
CA LYS A 96 6.87 19.85 -7.25
C LYS A 96 5.83 19.47 -8.30
N ALA A 97 4.71 18.90 -7.86
CA ALA A 97 3.59 18.52 -8.71
C ALA A 97 3.07 19.70 -9.55
N ARG A 98 2.59 19.41 -10.77
CA ARG A 98 2.01 20.42 -11.68
C ARG A 98 0.79 21.14 -11.12
N TYR A 99 0.00 20.44 -10.31
CA TYR A 99 -1.18 20.95 -9.63
C TYR A 99 -1.11 20.61 -8.14
N PRO A 100 -1.80 21.35 -7.24
CA PRO A 100 -1.90 20.99 -5.83
C PRO A 100 -2.52 19.60 -5.68
N VAL A 101 -1.99 18.80 -4.76
CA VAL A 101 -2.35 17.38 -4.60
C VAL A 101 -2.94 17.11 -3.22
N ILE A 102 -4.00 16.31 -3.18
CA ILE A 102 -4.50 15.66 -1.97
C ILE A 102 -3.98 14.22 -2.01
N ASP A 103 -3.10 13.86 -1.07
CA ASP A 103 -2.63 12.48 -0.91
C ASP A 103 -3.72 11.68 -0.17
N ALA A 104 -4.60 11.01 -0.90
CA ALA A 104 -5.78 10.34 -0.36
C ALA A 104 -5.49 9.04 0.41
N HIS A 105 -4.22 8.63 0.51
CA HIS A 105 -3.83 7.37 1.12
C HIS A 105 -2.44 7.45 1.77
N ILE A 106 -2.42 7.71 3.08
CA ILE A 106 -1.23 7.65 3.95
C ILE A 106 -1.61 7.03 5.30
N HIS A 107 -0.62 6.62 6.08
CA HIS A 107 -0.81 6.19 7.47
C HIS A 107 -0.11 7.12 8.46
N HIS A 108 -0.28 6.85 9.76
CA HIS A 108 0.44 7.55 10.82
C HIS A 108 1.93 7.16 10.85
N TYR A 109 2.72 7.76 9.97
CA TYR A 109 4.17 7.55 9.88
C TYR A 109 5.01 8.23 10.99
N PRO A 110 4.67 9.43 11.52
CA PRO A 110 5.48 10.09 12.55
C PRO A 110 5.72 9.29 13.83
N GLY A 111 4.76 8.47 14.27
CA GLY A 111 4.92 7.55 15.41
C GLY A 111 5.51 6.17 15.05
N GLN A 112 5.89 5.96 13.79
CA GLN A 112 6.50 4.72 13.29
C GLN A 112 7.97 4.97 12.88
N GLY A 113 8.62 3.97 12.28
CA GLY A 113 9.95 4.13 11.66
C GLY A 113 11.15 4.37 12.60
N GLY A 114 10.92 4.64 13.89
CA GLY A 114 11.98 4.98 14.85
C GLY A 114 12.29 6.47 14.92
N HIS A 115 11.31 7.34 14.66
CA HIS A 115 11.40 8.76 15.00
C HIS A 115 11.35 8.92 16.52
N ASP A 116 12.40 9.50 17.11
CA ASP A 116 12.46 9.79 18.56
C ASP A 116 11.56 10.99 18.96
N ASP A 117 11.06 11.76 17.98
CA ASP A 117 10.21 12.95 18.14
C ASP A 117 9.14 12.99 17.02
N PRO A 118 7.90 12.54 17.28
CA PRO A 118 6.82 12.54 16.30
C PRO A 118 6.32 13.93 15.89
N GLU A 119 6.38 14.93 16.78
CA GLU A 119 5.94 16.31 16.45
C GLU A 119 6.92 16.95 15.46
N GLN A 120 8.24 16.79 15.68
CA GLN A 120 9.24 17.24 14.72
C GLN A 120 9.14 16.50 13.39
N ALA A 121 8.91 15.18 13.41
CA ALA A 121 8.71 14.40 12.18
C ALA A 121 7.48 14.86 11.38
N LEU A 122 6.41 15.27 12.07
CA LEU A 122 5.22 15.86 11.44
C LEU A 122 5.52 17.24 10.83
N ALA A 123 6.27 18.10 11.53
CA ALA A 123 6.69 19.41 11.01
C ALA A 123 7.61 19.30 9.76
N ASP A 124 8.52 18.33 9.76
CA ASP A 124 9.39 18.02 8.62
C ASP A 124 8.58 17.49 7.42
N TRP A 125 7.53 16.71 7.67
CA TRP A 125 6.60 16.26 6.63
C TRP A 125 5.81 17.42 6.02
N VAL A 126 5.25 18.31 6.85
CA VAL A 126 4.52 19.51 6.38
C VAL A 126 5.43 20.40 5.52
N THR A 127 6.71 20.51 5.88
CA THR A 127 7.73 21.19 5.05
C THR A 127 7.91 20.49 3.70
N THR A 128 8.02 19.16 3.70
CA THR A 128 8.13 18.36 2.47
C THR A 128 6.88 18.47 1.59
N MET A 129 5.68 18.47 2.19
CA MET A 129 4.40 18.68 1.49
C MET A 129 4.41 20.01 0.73
N ASP A 130 4.87 21.10 1.36
CA ASP A 130 5.01 22.41 0.72
C ASP A 130 6.02 22.40 -0.44
N GLU A 131 7.16 21.74 -0.27
CA GLU A 131 8.19 21.64 -1.31
C GLU A 131 7.72 20.83 -2.53
N VAL A 132 7.00 19.72 -2.32
CA VAL A 132 6.60 18.79 -3.39
C VAL A 132 5.19 19.01 -3.94
N GLY A 133 4.37 19.87 -3.32
CA GLY A 133 3.05 20.27 -3.82
C GLY A 133 1.86 19.50 -3.26
N ILE A 134 2.02 18.81 -2.13
CA ILE A 134 0.89 18.25 -1.39
C ILE A 134 0.18 19.38 -0.63
N GLU A 135 -1.07 19.65 -1.00
CA GLU A 135 -1.99 20.56 -0.32
C GLU A 135 -2.42 19.96 1.01
N GLN A 136 -2.93 18.72 0.98
CA GLN A 136 -3.37 17.95 2.15
C GLN A 136 -3.05 16.46 2.02
N SER A 137 -3.01 15.76 3.15
CA SER A 137 -2.92 14.30 3.21
C SER A 137 -4.02 13.68 4.07
N VAL A 138 -4.55 12.53 3.65
CA VAL A 138 -5.64 11.82 4.33
C VAL A 138 -5.11 10.64 5.14
N VAL A 139 -4.96 10.83 6.45
CA VAL A 139 -4.41 9.82 7.37
C VAL A 139 -5.45 8.73 7.61
N LEU A 140 -5.18 7.55 7.07
CA LEU A 140 -5.91 6.31 7.31
C LEU A 140 -5.44 5.73 8.64
N THR A 141 -6.05 6.20 9.74
CA THR A 141 -5.56 5.88 11.10
C THR A 141 -5.84 4.43 11.50
N GLY A 142 -6.96 3.86 11.06
CA GLY A 142 -7.49 2.60 11.60
C GLY A 142 -7.90 2.65 13.08
N ALA A 143 -7.82 3.80 13.74
CA ALA A 143 -7.97 3.96 15.18
C ALA A 143 -9.41 4.33 15.60
N THR A 144 -9.80 3.89 16.79
CA THR A 144 -11.04 4.27 17.49
C THR A 144 -10.72 4.62 18.96
N GLY A 145 -11.72 5.08 19.71
CA GLY A 145 -11.57 5.47 21.11
C GLY A 145 -10.49 6.52 21.35
N ASP A 146 -9.77 6.36 22.47
CA ASP A 146 -8.72 7.28 22.93
C ASP A 146 -7.55 7.40 21.92
N GLU A 147 -7.21 6.33 21.18
CA GLU A 147 -6.14 6.35 20.17
C GLU A 147 -6.48 7.29 19.00
N PHE A 148 -7.75 7.36 18.62
CA PHE A 148 -8.19 8.34 17.62
C PHE A 148 -8.11 9.78 18.15
N ASP A 149 -8.45 9.99 19.43
CA ASP A 149 -8.45 11.32 20.06
C ASP A 149 -7.02 11.88 20.26
N ASP A 150 -6.04 11.01 20.51
CA ASP A 150 -4.62 11.39 20.51
C ASP A 150 -4.12 11.78 19.11
N LEU A 151 -4.57 11.09 18.06
CA LEU A 151 -4.24 11.43 16.67
C LEU A 151 -4.92 12.72 16.20
N VAL A 152 -6.14 13.01 16.68
CA VAL A 152 -6.83 14.30 16.47
C VAL A 152 -6.00 15.45 17.05
N GLN A 153 -5.53 15.32 18.30
CA GLN A 153 -4.65 16.33 18.91
C GLN A 153 -3.37 16.53 18.08
N MET A 154 -2.69 15.44 17.71
CA MET A 154 -1.41 15.54 17.00
C MET A 154 -1.54 16.14 15.59
N TYR A 155 -2.56 15.75 14.81
CA TYR A 155 -2.70 16.23 13.42
C TYR A 155 -3.57 17.49 13.29
N LEU A 156 -4.75 17.50 13.91
CA LEU A 156 -5.77 18.51 13.64
C LEU A 156 -5.65 19.75 14.53
N GLU A 157 -5.07 19.65 15.73
CA GLU A 157 -4.77 20.87 16.52
C GLU A 157 -3.48 21.56 16.05
N LEU A 158 -2.46 20.80 15.62
CA LEU A 158 -1.20 21.36 15.13
C LEU A 158 -1.29 21.86 13.67
N TYR A 159 -1.99 21.12 12.80
CA TYR A 159 -2.02 21.39 11.35
C TYR A 159 -3.43 21.15 10.73
N PRO A 160 -4.48 21.84 11.22
CA PRO A 160 -5.89 21.61 10.82
C PRO A 160 -6.13 21.67 9.31
N ASP A 161 -5.45 22.56 8.59
CA ASP A 161 -5.63 22.76 7.16
C ASP A 161 -4.79 21.81 6.28
N ARG A 162 -3.98 20.91 6.88
CA ARG A 162 -3.04 20.03 6.13
C ARG A 162 -3.40 18.55 6.17
N PHE A 163 -4.24 18.11 7.11
CA PHE A 163 -4.58 16.71 7.28
C PHE A 163 -6.09 16.51 7.42
N GLN A 164 -6.60 15.42 6.84
CA GLN A 164 -7.87 14.83 7.25
C GLN A 164 -7.59 13.50 7.93
N LEU A 165 -8.37 13.14 8.94
CA LEU A 165 -8.26 11.85 9.62
C LEU A 165 -9.45 10.96 9.24
N TYR A 166 -9.16 9.71 8.90
CA TYR A 166 -10.16 8.65 8.76
C TYR A 166 -10.06 7.72 9.97
N CYS A 167 -11.18 7.39 10.60
CA CYS A 167 -11.21 6.51 11.78
C CYS A 167 -11.28 5.02 11.42
N GLY A 168 -11.05 4.16 12.40
CA GLY A 168 -11.19 2.72 12.28
C GLY A 168 -12.63 2.22 12.35
N VAL A 169 -12.75 0.89 12.44
CA VAL A 169 -14.00 0.17 12.73
C VAL A 169 -13.89 -0.42 14.13
N GLU A 170 -14.84 -0.10 15.01
CA GLU A 170 -14.92 -0.73 16.33
C GLU A 170 -15.01 -2.26 16.17
N SER A 171 -14.11 -3.00 16.81
CA SER A 171 -13.87 -4.42 16.53
C SER A 171 -13.95 -5.32 17.77
N SER A 172 -14.28 -4.76 18.94
CA SER A 172 -14.42 -5.53 20.19
C SER A 172 -15.79 -6.19 20.31
N GLY A 173 -15.79 -7.47 20.72
CA GLY A 173 -17.01 -8.19 21.08
C GLY A 173 -18.02 -8.34 19.93
N ILE A 174 -17.56 -8.67 18.71
CA ILE A 174 -18.38 -8.75 17.49
C ILE A 174 -19.44 -9.87 17.48
N GLU A 175 -19.44 -10.74 18.48
CA GLU A 175 -20.46 -11.77 18.71
C GLU A 175 -21.58 -11.29 19.62
N GLN A 176 -21.42 -10.13 20.27
CA GLN A 176 -22.45 -9.55 21.15
C GLN A 176 -23.57 -8.94 20.31
N SER A 177 -24.82 -9.14 20.73
CA SER A 177 -26.01 -8.70 19.97
C SER A 177 -26.16 -7.17 19.85
N ASP A 178 -25.40 -6.41 20.65
CA ASP A 178 -25.35 -4.94 20.62
C ASP A 178 -24.26 -4.39 19.68
N TYR A 179 -23.45 -5.25 19.06
CA TYR A 179 -22.29 -4.84 18.28
C TYR A 179 -22.62 -3.83 17.16
N PRO A 180 -23.67 -4.03 16.32
CA PRO A 180 -23.98 -3.07 15.26
C PRO A 180 -24.28 -1.66 15.78
N ASP A 181 -24.98 -1.56 16.92
CA ASP A 181 -25.28 -0.28 17.56
C ASP A 181 -24.01 0.35 18.16
N ARG A 182 -23.13 -0.44 18.79
CA ARG A 182 -21.83 0.05 19.31
C ARG A 182 -20.92 0.59 18.21
N ALA A 183 -20.83 -0.12 17.08
CA ALA A 183 -20.04 0.33 15.94
C ALA A 183 -20.55 1.67 15.39
N VAL A 184 -21.87 1.84 15.28
CA VAL A 184 -22.51 3.11 14.88
C VAL A 184 -22.24 4.23 15.89
N VAL A 185 -22.34 3.96 17.19
CA VAL A 185 -22.06 4.94 18.25
C VAL A 185 -20.61 5.43 18.18
N GLU A 186 -19.66 4.53 17.96
CA GLU A 186 -18.24 4.89 17.85
C GLU A 186 -17.95 5.68 16.56
N LEU A 187 -18.56 5.31 15.42
CA LEU A 187 -18.46 6.10 14.19
C LEU A 187 -18.95 7.55 14.39
N GLU A 188 -20.10 7.71 15.05
CA GLU A 188 -20.62 9.03 15.36
C GLU A 188 -19.73 9.81 16.35
N ARG A 189 -19.03 9.12 17.25
CA ARG A 189 -18.07 9.74 18.17
C ARG A 189 -16.86 10.26 17.39
N CYS A 190 -16.22 9.41 16.59
CA CYS A 190 -15.09 9.78 15.73
C CYS A 190 -15.44 10.96 14.79
N TYR A 191 -16.61 10.93 14.16
CA TYR A 191 -17.10 12.04 13.31
C TYR A 191 -17.18 13.39 14.06
N LYS A 192 -17.68 13.37 15.31
CA LYS A 192 -17.77 14.55 16.18
C LYS A 192 -16.40 15.05 16.66
N GLN A 193 -15.42 14.15 16.80
CA GLN A 193 -14.03 14.50 17.15
C GLN A 193 -13.21 15.01 15.96
N GLY A 194 -13.62 14.70 14.72
CA GLY A 194 -12.98 15.23 13.51
C GLY A 194 -12.79 14.26 12.35
N ALA A 195 -13.25 13.00 12.46
CA ALA A 195 -13.14 12.05 11.35
C ALA A 195 -13.90 12.53 10.11
N ARG A 196 -13.28 12.40 8.93
CA ARG A 196 -13.85 12.75 7.62
C ARG A 196 -13.91 11.58 6.63
N GLY A 197 -13.67 10.38 7.14
CA GLY A 197 -13.88 9.10 6.47
C GLY A 197 -13.59 7.94 7.41
N ILE A 198 -13.58 6.73 6.87
CA ILE A 198 -13.27 5.49 7.58
C ILE A 198 -12.15 4.78 6.82
N GLY A 199 -11.08 4.36 7.50
CA GLY A 199 -9.99 3.64 6.86
C GLY A 199 -8.69 3.55 7.68
N GLU A 200 -7.78 2.64 7.32
CA GLU A 200 -7.94 1.65 6.25
C GLU A 200 -8.73 0.43 6.74
N VAL A 201 -9.82 0.07 6.05
CA VAL A 201 -10.58 -1.15 6.35
C VAL A 201 -9.94 -2.33 5.62
N THR A 202 -8.98 -2.99 6.27
CA THR A 202 -8.21 -4.09 5.66
C THR A 202 -8.81 -5.48 5.91
N ASP A 203 -9.03 -6.25 4.85
CA ASP A 203 -9.22 -7.71 4.95
C ASP A 203 -8.38 -8.48 3.91
N LYS A 204 -7.48 -9.32 4.42
CA LYS A 204 -6.55 -10.15 3.64
C LYS A 204 -6.75 -11.64 3.92
N GLY A 205 -8.00 -12.05 4.14
CA GLY A 205 -8.40 -13.43 4.45
C GLY A 205 -8.56 -13.70 5.93
N PHE A 206 -8.32 -12.72 6.79
CA PHE A 206 -8.34 -12.88 8.24
C PHE A 206 -9.45 -12.08 8.92
N GLY A 207 -10.31 -11.41 8.15
CA GLY A 207 -11.35 -10.50 8.64
C GLY A 207 -10.76 -9.19 9.18
N ILE A 208 -11.61 -8.17 9.25
CA ILE A 208 -11.30 -6.84 9.78
C ILE A 208 -10.82 -6.93 11.23
N THR A 209 -11.44 -7.79 12.05
CA THR A 209 -11.16 -7.90 13.49
C THR A 209 -9.95 -8.77 13.85
N ARG A 210 -9.48 -9.62 12.92
CA ARG A 210 -8.34 -10.55 13.10
C ARG A 210 -8.38 -11.41 14.38
N ASP A 211 -9.54 -11.62 15.00
CA ASP A 211 -9.67 -12.38 16.25
C ASP A 211 -9.32 -13.85 16.01
N ARG A 212 -8.20 -14.29 16.59
CA ARG A 212 -7.67 -15.65 16.42
C ARG A 212 -8.49 -16.73 17.12
N ASN A 213 -9.44 -16.37 17.98
CA ASN A 213 -10.37 -17.33 18.60
C ASN A 213 -11.52 -17.71 17.65
N LEU A 214 -11.81 -16.89 16.65
CA LEU A 214 -12.81 -17.14 15.63
C LEU A 214 -12.16 -17.79 14.41
N SER A 215 -12.86 -18.73 13.77
CA SER A 215 -12.48 -19.19 12.43
C SER A 215 -12.60 -18.03 11.43
N PRO A 216 -11.85 -18.02 10.31
CA PRO A 216 -11.84 -16.90 9.36
C PRO A 216 -13.24 -16.43 9.00
N GLU A 217 -14.13 -17.37 8.66
CA GLU A 217 -15.49 -17.15 8.13
C GLU A 217 -16.46 -16.54 9.15
N ASN A 218 -16.15 -16.58 10.45
CA ASN A 218 -16.98 -16.03 11.53
C ASN A 218 -16.53 -14.63 11.98
N ARG A 219 -15.38 -14.15 11.48
CA ARG A 219 -14.89 -12.78 11.73
C ARG A 219 -15.68 -11.79 10.89
N LEU A 220 -15.48 -10.49 11.15
CA LEU A 220 -16.12 -9.47 10.31
C LEU A 220 -15.42 -9.41 8.95
N HIS A 221 -16.19 -9.74 7.92
CA HIS A 221 -15.89 -9.41 6.54
C HIS A 221 -16.67 -8.14 6.14
N PRO A 222 -16.23 -7.38 5.13
CA PRO A 222 -16.87 -6.11 4.77
C PRO A 222 -18.36 -6.19 4.43
N ASP A 223 -18.84 -7.31 3.87
CA ASP A 223 -20.24 -7.52 3.50
C ASP A 223 -21.08 -8.24 4.56
N ASP A 224 -20.53 -8.44 5.77
CA ASP A 224 -21.23 -9.03 6.92
C ASP A 224 -22.40 -8.15 7.39
N ASP A 225 -23.58 -8.74 7.58
CA ASP A 225 -24.80 -8.05 8.04
C ASP A 225 -24.61 -7.27 9.34
N ARG A 226 -23.65 -7.66 10.19
CA ARG A 226 -23.28 -6.94 11.43
C ARG A 226 -22.75 -5.53 11.18
N LEU A 227 -22.25 -5.24 9.97
CA LEU A 227 -21.74 -3.92 9.57
C LEU A 227 -22.75 -3.09 8.76
N ASP A 228 -23.92 -3.63 8.40
CA ASP A 228 -24.90 -2.92 7.56
C ASP A 228 -25.32 -1.56 8.14
N ALA A 229 -25.51 -1.49 9.46
CA ALA A 229 -25.85 -0.26 10.17
C ALA A 229 -24.70 0.75 10.15
N PHE A 230 -23.46 0.27 10.28
CA PHE A 230 -22.23 1.07 10.25
C PHE A 230 -22.00 1.68 8.87
N TRP A 231 -22.05 0.88 7.79
CA TRP A 231 -21.91 1.36 6.42
C TRP A 231 -23.02 2.32 6.04
N LYS A 232 -24.28 1.99 6.36
CA LYS A 232 -25.41 2.91 6.15
C LYS A 232 -25.21 4.25 6.87
N ARG A 233 -24.67 4.24 8.10
CA ARG A 233 -24.41 5.48 8.84
C ARG A 233 -23.26 6.28 8.24
N ALA A 234 -22.22 5.62 7.72
CA ALA A 234 -21.14 6.28 6.98
C ALA A 234 -21.69 7.06 5.78
N GLY A 235 -22.55 6.45 4.97
CA GLY A 235 -23.24 7.13 3.86
C GLY A 235 -24.10 8.32 4.31
N GLU A 236 -24.85 8.20 5.42
CA GLU A 236 -25.64 9.32 5.97
C GLU A 236 -24.82 10.50 6.49
N LEU A 237 -23.57 10.25 6.90
CA LEU A 237 -22.59 11.26 7.35
C LEU A 237 -21.66 11.72 6.20
N ASN A 238 -21.91 11.27 4.97
CA ASN A 238 -21.04 11.48 3.81
C ASN A 238 -19.57 11.07 4.04
N LEU A 239 -19.33 10.06 4.88
CA LEU A 239 -17.98 9.55 5.20
C LEU A 239 -17.58 8.49 4.18
N PRO A 240 -16.62 8.76 3.27
CA PRO A 240 -16.09 7.73 2.39
C PRO A 240 -15.33 6.66 3.18
N VAL A 241 -15.44 5.41 2.70
CA VAL A 241 -14.77 4.24 3.28
C VAL A 241 -13.59 3.84 2.41
N ASN A 242 -12.37 4.03 2.90
CA ASN A 242 -11.17 3.49 2.28
C ASN A 242 -10.99 2.00 2.70
N ILE A 243 -10.87 1.11 1.72
CA ILE A 243 -11.03 -0.34 1.90
C ILE A 243 -10.01 -1.19 1.11
N HIS A 244 -9.29 -2.08 1.81
CA HIS A 244 -8.25 -2.94 1.24
C HIS A 244 -8.65 -4.40 1.31
N ILE A 245 -9.16 -4.93 0.19
CA ILE A 245 -9.53 -6.34 0.07
C ILE A 245 -8.46 -7.13 -0.69
N ALA A 246 -8.04 -8.24 -0.09
CA ALA A 246 -6.96 -9.11 -0.55
C ALA A 246 -5.60 -8.38 -0.72
N ASP A 247 -4.74 -8.96 -1.54
CA ASP A 247 -3.52 -8.35 -2.08
C ASP A 247 -3.42 -8.81 -3.54
N HIS A 248 -2.48 -8.25 -4.31
CA HIS A 248 -2.19 -8.67 -5.69
C HIS A 248 -2.20 -10.20 -5.87
N PRO A 249 -2.78 -10.76 -6.95
CA PRO A 249 -3.01 -12.20 -7.10
C PRO A 249 -1.81 -13.09 -6.77
N SER A 250 -0.60 -12.67 -7.19
CA SER A 250 0.63 -13.46 -6.98
C SER A 250 1.05 -13.59 -5.50
N ALA A 251 0.44 -12.86 -4.56
CA ALA A 251 0.59 -13.10 -3.13
C ALA A 251 -0.04 -14.44 -2.70
N TRP A 252 -1.02 -14.95 -3.46
CA TRP A 252 -1.76 -16.19 -3.20
C TRP A 252 -1.22 -17.39 -3.98
N GLU A 253 -0.21 -17.19 -4.82
CA GLU A 253 0.51 -18.23 -5.55
C GLU A 253 1.76 -18.69 -4.81
N ALA A 254 2.13 -19.97 -4.97
CA ALA A 254 3.31 -20.54 -4.35
C ALA A 254 4.59 -19.77 -4.76
N PRO A 255 5.50 -19.44 -3.82
CA PRO A 255 6.76 -18.79 -4.15
C PRO A 255 7.71 -19.76 -4.89
N ASP A 256 7.72 -19.67 -6.22
CA ASP A 256 8.56 -20.49 -7.09
C ASP A 256 9.29 -19.65 -8.18
N VAL A 257 9.80 -20.31 -9.22
CA VAL A 257 10.54 -19.64 -10.32
C VAL A 257 9.67 -18.83 -11.30
N PHE A 258 8.35 -18.86 -11.13
CA PHE A 258 7.36 -18.12 -11.91
C PHE A 258 6.78 -16.92 -11.15
N GLN A 259 7.07 -16.79 -9.85
CA GLN A 259 6.59 -15.68 -9.01
C GLN A 259 6.99 -14.31 -9.60
N GLU A 260 5.99 -13.45 -9.85
CA GLU A 260 6.18 -12.10 -10.40
C GLU A 260 6.81 -11.14 -9.38
N ARG A 261 6.37 -11.23 -8.12
CA ARG A 261 6.82 -10.30 -7.08
C ARG A 261 8.26 -10.59 -6.67
N THR A 262 9.02 -9.51 -6.43
CA THR A 262 10.44 -9.60 -6.08
C THR A 262 10.63 -10.34 -4.74
N PRO A 263 11.82 -10.93 -4.48
CA PRO A 263 12.07 -11.69 -3.26
C PRO A 263 11.79 -10.96 -1.93
N ILE A 264 11.71 -9.63 -1.91
CA ILE A 264 11.35 -8.88 -0.69
C ILE A 264 9.87 -9.09 -0.29
N PHE A 265 8.99 -9.38 -1.25
CA PHE A 265 7.56 -9.57 -1.01
C PHE A 265 7.19 -10.98 -0.54
N GLN A 266 8.15 -11.91 -0.47
CA GLN A 266 7.89 -13.28 0.00
C GLN A 266 7.32 -13.30 1.45
N GLN A 267 7.62 -12.27 2.26
CA GLN A 267 7.11 -12.12 3.62
C GLN A 267 5.61 -11.73 3.69
N PHE A 268 5.02 -11.33 2.56
CA PHE A 268 3.60 -11.00 2.41
C PHE A 268 2.84 -12.04 1.56
N ASN A 269 3.46 -13.20 1.31
CA ASN A 269 2.82 -14.29 0.57
C ASN A 269 1.86 -15.04 1.51
N GLN A 270 0.62 -15.21 1.05
CA GLN A 270 -0.51 -15.84 1.76
C GLN A 270 -0.80 -17.26 1.25
N HIS A 271 -0.01 -17.79 0.31
CA HIS A 271 -0.25 -19.10 -0.29
C HIS A 271 -0.19 -20.22 0.77
N GLY A 272 -1.31 -20.92 0.96
CA GLY A 272 -1.45 -21.95 1.98
C GLY A 272 -1.55 -21.39 3.41
N GLY A 273 -1.90 -20.11 3.58
CA GLY A 273 -2.22 -19.51 4.87
C GLY A 273 -3.54 -20.02 5.46
N GLU A 274 -3.80 -19.65 6.72
CA GLU A 274 -4.98 -20.07 7.49
C GLU A 274 -6.23 -19.17 7.29
N GLY A 275 -6.15 -18.18 6.40
CA GLY A 275 -7.26 -17.28 6.08
C GLY A 275 -8.10 -17.75 4.90
N LEU A 276 -9.15 -17.00 4.56
CA LEU A 276 -9.89 -17.17 3.31
C LEU A 276 -8.95 -17.10 2.10
N SER A 277 -9.24 -17.91 1.08
CA SER A 277 -8.55 -17.89 -0.20
C SER A 277 -8.81 -16.62 -1.00
N TYR A 278 -8.02 -16.41 -2.06
CA TYR A 278 -8.22 -15.30 -2.99
C TYR A 278 -9.61 -15.34 -3.62
N GLU A 279 -10.07 -16.52 -4.03
CA GLU A 279 -11.37 -16.78 -4.63
C GLU A 279 -12.54 -16.44 -3.68
N GLU A 280 -12.36 -16.64 -2.38
CA GLU A 280 -13.35 -16.31 -1.33
C GLU A 280 -13.35 -14.81 -0.97
N LEU A 281 -12.21 -14.12 -1.10
CA LEU A 281 -12.09 -12.68 -0.87
C LEU A 281 -12.65 -11.83 -2.02
N LEU A 282 -12.46 -12.27 -3.27
CA LEU A 282 -12.89 -11.56 -4.48
C LEU A 282 -14.36 -11.09 -4.50
N PRO A 283 -15.37 -11.84 -4.04
CA PRO A 283 -16.76 -11.38 -4.03
C PRO A 283 -17.09 -10.37 -2.93
N LEU A 284 -16.30 -10.24 -1.86
CA LEU A 284 -16.66 -9.44 -0.67
C LEU A 284 -16.83 -7.95 -0.99
N LEU A 285 -15.93 -7.36 -1.78
CA LEU A 285 -16.03 -5.96 -2.18
C LEU A 285 -17.28 -5.69 -3.07
N PRO A 286 -17.52 -6.39 -4.20
CA PRO A 286 -18.76 -6.26 -4.97
C PRO A 286 -20.04 -6.59 -4.18
N SER A 287 -19.96 -7.43 -3.14
CA SER A 287 -21.08 -7.70 -2.23
C SER A 287 -21.39 -6.46 -1.38
N THR A 288 -20.38 -5.90 -0.71
CA THR A 288 -20.47 -4.67 0.10
C THR A 288 -21.02 -3.50 -0.71
N LEU A 289 -20.47 -3.27 -1.91
CA LEU A 289 -20.87 -2.15 -2.79
C LEU A 289 -22.37 -2.20 -3.13
N ARG A 290 -22.90 -3.39 -3.43
CA ARG A 290 -24.33 -3.61 -3.75
C ARG A 290 -25.25 -3.49 -2.54
N LYS A 291 -24.79 -3.84 -1.33
CA LYS A 291 -25.56 -3.66 -0.08
C LYS A 291 -25.66 -2.18 0.32
N HIS A 292 -24.64 -1.37 0.00
CA HIS A 292 -24.53 0.02 0.47
C HIS A 292 -24.35 1.05 -0.67
N PRO A 293 -25.28 1.13 -1.64
CA PRO A 293 -25.15 1.99 -2.84
C PRO A 293 -25.11 3.50 -2.53
N ASN A 294 -25.52 3.92 -1.34
CA ASN A 294 -25.47 5.32 -0.89
C ASN A 294 -24.20 5.64 -0.06
N THR A 295 -23.24 4.71 0.03
CA THR A 295 -21.97 4.89 0.75
C THR A 295 -20.83 4.83 -0.25
N THR A 296 -20.00 5.87 -0.27
CA THR A 296 -18.82 5.93 -1.14
C THR A 296 -17.72 5.04 -0.60
N PHE A 297 -17.16 4.18 -1.45
CA PHE A 297 -15.98 3.36 -1.13
C PHE A 297 -14.81 3.76 -2.01
N ILE A 298 -13.61 3.87 -1.43
CA ILE A 298 -12.34 4.04 -2.13
C ILE A 298 -11.56 2.74 -1.95
N ALA A 299 -11.57 1.88 -2.96
CA ALA A 299 -10.84 0.61 -2.89
C ALA A 299 -9.34 0.84 -3.13
N CYS A 300 -8.54 0.52 -2.12
CA CYS A 300 -7.11 0.78 -2.10
C CYS A 300 -6.40 0.10 -3.26
N HIS A 301 -5.36 0.76 -3.76
CA HIS A 301 -4.39 0.18 -4.66
C HIS A 301 -4.99 -0.43 -5.94
N LEU A 302 -5.84 0.33 -6.63
CA LEU A 302 -6.60 -0.14 -7.80
C LEU A 302 -7.44 -1.40 -7.50
N ALA A 303 -8.03 -1.48 -6.30
CA ALA A 303 -8.74 -2.64 -5.76
C ALA A 303 -7.95 -3.97 -5.83
N ASN A 304 -6.61 -3.92 -5.77
CA ASN A 304 -5.70 -5.04 -6.04
C ASN A 304 -5.80 -5.66 -7.46
N LEU A 305 -6.41 -4.94 -8.41
CA LEU A 305 -6.61 -5.34 -9.80
C LEU A 305 -5.78 -4.52 -10.80
N GLY A 306 -4.74 -3.80 -10.36
CA GLY A 306 -3.86 -3.03 -11.25
C GLY A 306 -3.16 -3.87 -12.34
N ASN A 307 -3.05 -5.19 -12.16
CA ASN A 307 -2.54 -6.12 -13.16
C ASN A 307 -3.60 -6.52 -14.23
N ASP A 308 -4.88 -6.24 -13.99
CA ASP A 308 -6.02 -6.53 -14.85
C ASP A 308 -7.00 -5.34 -14.88
N LEU A 309 -6.56 -4.27 -15.56
CA LEU A 309 -7.34 -3.04 -15.72
C LEU A 309 -8.69 -3.27 -16.44
N GLY A 310 -8.84 -4.37 -17.19
CA GLY A 310 -10.11 -4.73 -17.85
C GLY A 310 -11.15 -5.22 -16.85
N ARG A 311 -10.75 -6.06 -15.89
CA ARG A 311 -11.61 -6.46 -14.78
C ARG A 311 -11.92 -5.30 -13.84
N LEU A 312 -10.96 -4.41 -13.60
CA LEU A 312 -11.17 -3.23 -12.77
C LEU A 312 -12.17 -2.24 -13.39
N ALA A 313 -12.04 -1.99 -14.70
CA ALA A 313 -12.97 -1.16 -15.48
C ALA A 313 -14.42 -1.66 -15.32
N GLY A 314 -14.66 -2.96 -15.52
CA GLY A 314 -16.00 -3.54 -15.34
C GLY A 314 -16.56 -3.35 -13.91
N MET A 315 -15.73 -3.41 -12.87
CA MET A 315 -16.19 -3.16 -11.50
C MET A 315 -16.56 -1.69 -11.24
N LEU A 316 -15.86 -0.74 -11.88
CA LEU A 316 -16.19 0.69 -11.81
C LEU A 316 -17.48 1.03 -12.60
N ASP A 317 -17.71 0.34 -13.72
CA ASP A 317 -18.93 0.45 -14.54
C ASP A 317 -20.17 -0.12 -13.82
N GLU A 318 -20.00 -1.17 -13.01
CA GLU A 318 -21.11 -1.84 -12.29
C GLU A 318 -21.53 -1.13 -10.99
N HIS A 319 -20.67 -0.26 -10.43
CA HIS A 319 -20.85 0.30 -9.07
C HIS A 319 -20.53 1.81 -9.03
N ASP A 320 -21.53 2.68 -9.20
CA ASP A 320 -21.39 4.15 -9.16
C ASP A 320 -20.73 4.70 -7.87
N ASN A 321 -20.86 3.97 -6.75
CA ASN A 321 -20.32 4.33 -5.45
C ASN A 321 -18.87 3.89 -5.21
N LEU A 322 -18.23 3.23 -6.18
CA LEU A 322 -16.83 2.80 -6.11
C LEU A 322 -15.87 3.85 -6.67
N TYR A 323 -14.80 4.11 -5.95
CA TYR A 323 -13.62 4.86 -6.39
C TYR A 323 -12.38 4.01 -6.12
N VAL A 324 -11.25 4.37 -6.71
CA VAL A 324 -9.97 3.69 -6.44
C VAL A 324 -8.86 4.70 -6.24
N ASP A 325 -7.88 4.38 -5.41
CA ASP A 325 -6.60 5.09 -5.41
C ASP A 325 -5.52 4.32 -6.19
N ILE A 326 -4.41 4.98 -6.50
CA ILE A 326 -3.23 4.36 -7.14
C ILE A 326 -2.14 3.96 -6.12
N SER A 327 -2.44 3.95 -4.82
CA SER A 327 -1.43 3.89 -3.77
C SER A 327 -0.64 2.58 -3.80
N ALA A 328 0.66 2.68 -3.55
CA ALA A 328 1.63 1.60 -3.72
C ALA A 328 1.62 0.84 -5.07
N ARG A 329 0.91 1.32 -6.13
CA ARG A 329 0.77 0.69 -7.46
C ARG A 329 1.57 1.37 -8.56
N ASP A 330 2.63 2.07 -8.15
CA ASP A 330 3.69 2.61 -9.02
C ASP A 330 4.22 1.56 -10.02
N TYR A 331 4.31 0.29 -9.61
CA TYR A 331 4.79 -0.78 -10.47
C TYR A 331 3.73 -1.38 -11.40
N GLU A 332 2.46 -1.54 -10.99
CA GLU A 332 1.41 -1.94 -11.94
C GLU A 332 1.24 -0.86 -13.00
N VAL A 333 1.14 0.42 -12.64
CA VAL A 333 0.90 1.49 -13.64
C VAL A 333 2.14 1.73 -14.51
N GLY A 334 3.32 1.84 -13.89
CA GLY A 334 4.58 2.16 -14.56
C GLY A 334 5.11 1.06 -15.47
N ARG A 335 4.68 -0.21 -15.30
CA ARG A 335 5.03 -1.31 -16.21
C ARG A 335 4.10 -1.45 -17.42
N GLN A 336 2.99 -0.71 -17.46
CA GLN A 336 2.01 -0.73 -18.56
C GLN A 336 1.59 0.68 -19.01
N PRO A 337 2.52 1.64 -19.19
CA PRO A 337 2.23 3.08 -19.24
C PRO A 337 1.05 3.47 -20.14
N ARG A 338 0.98 2.91 -21.37
CA ARG A 338 -0.12 3.17 -22.33
C ARG A 338 -1.48 2.65 -21.87
N GLY A 339 -1.51 1.49 -21.21
CA GLY A 339 -2.73 0.90 -20.66
C GLY A 339 -3.21 1.67 -19.43
N ALA A 340 -2.27 2.00 -18.54
CA ALA A 340 -2.53 2.80 -17.34
C ALA A 340 -3.01 4.22 -17.68
N ALA A 341 -2.30 4.93 -18.57
CA ALA A 341 -2.70 6.27 -19.02
C ALA A 341 -4.07 6.27 -19.72
N LYS A 342 -4.38 5.24 -20.53
CA LYS A 342 -5.73 5.10 -21.10
C LYS A 342 -6.79 4.87 -20.02
N PHE A 343 -6.56 3.92 -19.11
CA PHE A 343 -7.49 3.64 -18.01
C PHE A 343 -7.75 4.89 -17.14
N MET A 344 -6.69 5.60 -16.75
CA MET A 344 -6.80 6.86 -16.00
C MET A 344 -7.48 7.98 -16.79
N SER A 345 -7.44 7.96 -18.13
CA SER A 345 -8.16 8.92 -18.96
C SER A 345 -9.65 8.55 -19.10
N ASP A 346 -9.96 7.26 -19.29
CA ASP A 346 -11.33 6.75 -19.41
C ASP A 346 -12.11 6.92 -18.10
N TYR A 347 -11.46 6.64 -16.96
CA TYR A 347 -12.01 6.69 -15.60
C TYR A 347 -11.48 7.88 -14.80
N GLN A 348 -11.13 8.99 -15.47
CA GLN A 348 -10.45 10.14 -14.85
C GLN A 348 -11.23 10.76 -13.68
N ASP A 349 -12.54 10.54 -13.57
CA ASP A 349 -13.40 11.01 -12.50
C ASP A 349 -13.53 10.03 -11.31
N ARG A 350 -12.94 8.83 -11.39
CA ARG A 350 -13.07 7.74 -10.40
C ARG A 350 -11.76 7.30 -9.74
N VAL A 351 -10.62 7.81 -10.21
CA VAL A 351 -9.26 7.45 -9.72
C VAL A 351 -8.65 8.59 -8.89
N LEU A 352 -8.13 8.30 -7.70
CA LEU A 352 -7.51 9.25 -6.79
C LEU A 352 -5.99 9.04 -6.70
N PHE A 353 -5.26 10.14 -6.50
CA PHE A 353 -3.88 10.06 -6.05
C PHE A 353 -3.81 9.63 -4.58
N GLY A 354 -2.89 8.71 -4.28
CA GLY A 354 -2.54 8.29 -2.94
C GLY A 354 -1.18 7.62 -2.98
N THR A 355 -0.38 7.70 -1.92
CA THR A 355 0.99 7.16 -1.95
C THR A 355 1.13 5.77 -1.34
N ASP A 356 0.54 5.54 -0.15
CA ASP A 356 0.87 4.41 0.73
C ASP A 356 2.40 4.25 0.92
N MET A 357 3.06 5.37 1.19
CA MET A 357 4.50 5.43 1.41
C MET A 357 4.87 6.53 2.41
N GLY A 358 6.03 6.37 3.04
CA GLY A 358 6.55 7.33 4.00
C GLY A 358 6.86 8.71 3.41
N MET A 359 7.20 9.63 4.31
CA MET A 359 7.13 11.08 4.12
C MET A 359 8.25 11.70 3.25
N ASP A 360 9.05 10.88 2.55
CA ASP A 360 10.27 11.30 1.87
C ASP A 360 10.02 12.16 0.62
N GLN A 361 10.69 13.31 0.53
CA GLN A 361 10.66 14.19 -0.66
C GLN A 361 10.92 13.44 -1.98
N GLY A 362 11.90 12.53 -1.97
CA GLY A 362 12.27 11.74 -3.14
C GLY A 362 11.22 10.71 -3.58
N MET A 363 10.31 10.32 -2.68
CA MET A 363 9.18 9.43 -2.99
C MET A 363 8.14 10.19 -3.82
N TYR A 364 7.71 11.37 -3.35
CA TYR A 364 6.78 12.23 -4.09
C TYR A 364 7.33 12.63 -5.48
N GLN A 365 8.62 13.01 -5.56
CA GLN A 365 9.25 13.35 -6.84
C GLN A 365 9.35 12.16 -7.81
N ALA A 366 9.39 10.92 -7.30
CA ALA A 366 9.33 9.73 -8.13
C ALA A 366 7.92 9.51 -8.72
N TRP A 367 6.86 9.82 -7.96
CA TRP A 367 5.48 9.84 -8.47
C TRP A 367 5.26 10.93 -9.53
N TRP A 368 5.71 12.17 -9.29
CA TRP A 368 5.56 13.25 -10.28
C TRP A 368 6.26 12.90 -11.60
N ARG A 369 7.50 12.38 -11.51
CA ARG A 369 8.22 11.89 -12.69
C ARG A 369 7.48 10.74 -13.40
N LEU A 370 6.85 9.83 -12.66
CA LEU A 370 6.09 8.72 -13.23
C LEU A 370 4.82 9.20 -13.96
N LEU A 371 4.10 10.16 -13.38
CA LEU A 371 2.79 10.58 -13.86
C LEU A 371 2.85 11.69 -14.94
N GLU A 372 3.81 12.62 -14.84
CA GLU A 372 3.83 13.86 -15.65
C GLU A 372 4.91 13.92 -16.75
N SER A 373 5.74 12.89 -16.91
CA SER A 373 6.77 12.84 -17.96
C SER A 373 6.59 11.63 -18.87
N ASP A 374 7.29 11.62 -20.00
CA ASP A 374 7.43 10.51 -20.95
C ASP A 374 8.72 9.68 -20.72
N ASP A 375 9.43 9.91 -19.59
CA ASP A 375 10.73 9.31 -19.28
C ASP A 375 10.74 7.78 -19.40
N GLU A 376 11.64 7.25 -20.23
CA GLU A 376 11.79 5.81 -20.42
C GLU A 376 12.74 5.14 -19.40
N HIS A 377 12.50 3.85 -19.12
CA HIS A 377 13.42 2.97 -18.39
C HIS A 377 13.81 3.46 -16.98
N MET A 378 12.89 4.12 -16.29
CA MET A 378 13.05 4.60 -14.93
C MET A 378 13.37 3.44 -13.95
N THR A 379 14.20 3.69 -12.94
CA THR A 379 14.34 2.75 -11.81
C THR A 379 13.06 2.78 -11.00
N GLY A 380 12.33 1.67 -10.99
CA GLY A 380 11.19 1.47 -10.11
C GLY A 380 11.60 1.01 -8.72
N ARG A 381 10.71 1.25 -7.75
CA ARG A 381 10.88 0.90 -6.33
C ARG A 381 11.02 -0.60 -6.11
N VAL A 382 10.30 -1.41 -6.90
CA VAL A 382 10.21 -2.87 -6.74
C VAL A 382 10.87 -3.64 -7.89
N TRP A 383 12.12 -3.30 -8.20
CA TRP A 383 13.00 -3.92 -9.23
C TRP A 383 12.55 -3.73 -10.69
N TRP A 384 11.25 -3.73 -10.97
CA TRP A 384 10.71 -3.43 -12.29
C TRP A 384 11.15 -2.04 -12.79
N ARG A 385 11.27 -1.91 -14.12
CA ARG A 385 11.54 -0.63 -14.77
C ARG A 385 10.21 0.03 -15.10
N TYR A 386 10.08 1.30 -14.75
CA TYR A 386 8.89 2.07 -15.07
C TYR A 386 9.13 2.93 -16.30
N TYR A 387 8.05 3.41 -16.88
CA TYR A 387 8.00 4.33 -18.00
C TYR A 387 6.99 5.41 -17.63
N GLY A 388 7.33 6.66 -17.92
CA GLY A 388 6.44 7.80 -17.71
C GLY A 388 5.11 7.63 -18.43
N LEU A 389 4.03 8.11 -17.81
CA LEU A 389 2.67 7.99 -18.32
C LEU A 389 2.28 9.16 -19.24
N ASP A 390 2.99 10.30 -19.19
CA ASP A 390 2.67 11.56 -19.87
C ASP A 390 1.17 11.92 -19.78
N LEU A 391 0.64 11.93 -18.54
CA LEU A 391 -0.79 12.14 -18.32
C LEU A 391 -1.23 13.55 -18.75
N PRO A 392 -2.34 13.68 -19.50
CA PRO A 392 -2.88 15.00 -19.85
C PRO A 392 -3.25 15.82 -18.61
N ASP A 393 -3.13 17.14 -18.72
CA ASP A 393 -3.42 18.09 -17.64
C ASP A 393 -4.80 17.85 -16.97
N SER A 394 -5.85 17.54 -17.75
CA SER A 394 -7.19 17.25 -17.19
C SER A 394 -7.24 16.00 -16.33
N VAL A 395 -6.44 14.97 -16.67
CA VAL A 395 -6.33 13.73 -15.91
C VAL A 395 -5.51 13.97 -14.64
N LEU A 396 -4.42 14.74 -14.73
CA LEU A 396 -3.63 15.16 -13.57
C LEU A 396 -4.46 15.97 -12.57
N GLU A 397 -5.22 16.98 -13.01
CA GLU A 397 -6.07 17.78 -12.12
C GLU A 397 -7.15 16.94 -11.40
N ALA A 398 -7.78 16.02 -12.13
CA ALA A 398 -8.80 15.14 -11.56
C ALA A 398 -8.22 14.13 -10.56
N LEU A 399 -7.11 13.47 -10.93
CA LEU A 399 -6.37 12.51 -10.11
C LEU A 399 -5.81 13.15 -8.84
N TYR A 400 -5.12 14.29 -8.97
CA TYR A 400 -4.39 14.92 -7.87
C TYR A 400 -5.32 15.54 -6.83
N ARG A 401 -6.45 16.13 -7.22
CA ARG A 401 -7.36 16.76 -6.25
C ARG A 401 -8.84 16.74 -6.63
N GLY A 402 -9.18 16.81 -7.93
CA GLY A 402 -10.56 17.03 -8.37
C GLY A 402 -11.53 15.94 -7.92
N ASN A 403 -11.07 14.70 -7.81
CA ASN A 403 -11.88 13.58 -7.33
C ASN A 403 -11.99 13.55 -5.80
N ALA A 404 -10.89 13.78 -5.08
CA ALA A 404 -10.90 13.95 -3.62
C ALA A 404 -11.84 15.09 -3.18
N GLN A 405 -11.75 16.25 -3.83
CA GLN A 405 -12.63 17.41 -3.60
C GLN A 405 -14.12 17.11 -3.88
N ARG A 406 -14.42 16.12 -4.73
CA ARG A 406 -15.80 15.72 -5.05
C ARG A 406 -16.41 14.76 -4.01
N ILE A 407 -15.61 13.87 -3.44
CA ILE A 407 -16.13 12.70 -2.69
C ILE A 407 -15.82 12.68 -1.19
N MET A 408 -14.83 13.44 -0.73
CA MET A 408 -14.47 13.51 0.70
C MET A 408 -15.43 14.41 1.47
N ASN A 409 -15.51 14.23 2.79
CA ASN A 409 -16.26 15.14 3.64
C ASN A 409 -15.39 16.38 3.96
N TRP A 410 -15.85 17.55 3.53
CA TRP A 410 -15.17 18.85 3.69
C TRP A 410 -15.81 19.74 4.77
N GLU A 411 -16.67 19.19 5.63
CA GLU A 411 -17.32 19.93 6.70
C GLU A 411 -16.30 20.35 7.76
N THR A 412 -16.26 21.64 8.10
CA THR A 412 -15.43 22.16 9.19
C THR A 412 -15.92 21.63 10.54
N ILE A 413 -14.99 21.29 11.43
CA ILE A 413 -15.23 20.85 12.81
C ILE A 413 -15.65 22.07 13.68
#